data_AF-A0A6G1RHW9-F1
#
_entry.id   AF-A0A6G1RHW9-F1
#
_cell.length_a   1.000
_cell.length_b   1.000
_cell.length_c   1.000
_cell.angle_alpha   90.00
_cell.angle_beta   90.00
_cell.angle_gamma   90.00
#
_symmetry.space_group_name_H-M   'P 1'
#
loop_
_entity.id
_entity.type
_entity.pdbx_description
1 polymer ?
#
loop_
_entity_poly.entity_id
_entity_poly.type
_entity_poly.pdbx_seq_one_letter_code
_entity_poly.pdbx_strand_id
1 'polypeptide(L)'
;QGLRTIGVITKLDLMDEGTDAREILENKLLPLCRGYIGVVNRSQKDIDGKKDIKAALLAERKFFLSHPAYRHMADRMGTPYLQKVLNQQLTNHIRDTLPAFRSKLQSQLLSIE
;
A
#
# COMPACT_ATOMS: atom_id res chain seq x y z
N GLN A 1 -18.21 4.57 -4.15
CA GLN A 1 -17.66 3.31 -3.57
C GLN A 1 -16.15 3.35 -3.72
N GLY A 2 -15.38 3.19 -2.64
CA GLY A 2 -13.91 3.39 -2.66
C GLY A 2 -13.29 3.86 -1.33
N LEU A 3 -14.12 4.13 -0.31
CA LEU A 3 -13.70 4.66 1.01
C LEU A 3 -12.71 3.77 1.78
N ARG A 4 -12.65 2.48 1.45
CA ARG A 4 -11.85 1.46 2.15
C ARG A 4 -10.76 0.80 1.30
N THR A 5 -10.58 1.22 0.05
CA THR A 5 -9.67 0.56 -0.90
C THR A 5 -8.37 1.33 -1.03
N ILE A 6 -7.23 0.64 -0.91
CA ILE A 6 -5.89 1.16 -1.24
C ILE A 6 -5.47 0.49 -2.55
N GLY A 7 -5.04 1.28 -3.53
CA GLY A 7 -4.42 0.73 -4.73
C GLY A 7 -2.96 0.37 -4.46
N VAL A 8 -2.56 -0.86 -4.77
CA VAL A 8 -1.14 -1.27 -4.70
C VAL A 8 -0.68 -1.63 -6.09
N ILE A 9 0.34 -0.92 -6.57
CA ILE A 9 0.93 -1.17 -7.89
C ILE A 9 2.26 -1.89 -7.70
N THR A 10 2.45 -2.99 -8.41
CA THR A 10 3.65 -3.84 -8.32
C THR A 10 4.36 -3.88 -9.67
N LYS A 11 5.57 -4.46 -9.71
CA LYS A 11 6.34 -4.69 -10.94
C LYS A 11 6.66 -3.42 -11.73
N LEU A 12 6.83 -2.29 -11.05
CA LEU A 12 7.21 -1.01 -11.65
C LEU A 12 8.60 -1.06 -12.31
N ASP A 13 9.42 -2.03 -11.91
CA ASP A 13 10.75 -2.34 -12.45
C ASP A 13 10.71 -3.12 -13.78
N LEU A 14 9.56 -3.68 -14.15
CA LEU A 14 9.36 -4.46 -15.39
C LEU A 14 8.57 -3.67 -16.45
N MET A 15 8.37 -2.37 -16.26
CA MET A 15 7.71 -1.52 -17.25
C MET A 15 8.62 -1.33 -18.46
N ASP A 16 8.01 -1.27 -19.64
CA ASP A 16 8.73 -1.02 -20.89
C ASP A 16 9.37 0.37 -20.88
N GLU A 17 10.55 0.48 -21.48
CA GLU A 17 11.26 1.75 -21.58
C GLU A 17 10.40 2.81 -22.30
N GLY A 18 10.33 4.00 -21.72
CA GLY A 18 9.47 5.08 -22.20
C GLY A 18 8.04 5.06 -21.65
N THR A 19 7.68 4.07 -20.84
CA THR A 19 6.40 4.04 -20.12
C THR A 19 6.58 4.19 -18.60
N ASP A 20 5.60 4.78 -17.93
CA ASP A 20 5.56 4.85 -16.47
C ASP A 20 4.12 4.84 -15.95
N ALA A 21 3.96 4.56 -14.66
CA ALA A 21 2.68 4.53 -13.97
C ALA A 21 2.42 5.83 -13.19
N ARG A 22 3.08 6.94 -13.57
CA ARG A 22 3.06 8.18 -12.78
C ARG A 22 1.65 8.72 -12.58
N GLU A 23 0.83 8.76 -13.62
CA GLU A 23 -0.53 9.29 -13.51
C GLU A 23 -1.43 8.47 -12.56
N ILE A 24 -1.19 7.16 -12.49
CA ILE A 24 -1.89 6.27 -11.55
C ILE A 24 -1.38 6.53 -10.12
N LEU A 25 -0.07 6.56 -9.93
CA LEU A 25 0.55 6.77 -8.61
C LEU A 25 0.30 8.18 -8.06
N GLU A 26 0.14 9.19 -8.92
CA GLU A 26 -0.29 10.55 -8.57
C GLU A 26 -1.81 10.65 -8.35
N ASN A 27 -2.54 9.53 -8.48
CA ASN A 27 -3.98 9.44 -8.28
C ASN A 27 -4.79 10.32 -9.26
N LYS A 28 -4.27 10.53 -10.48
CA LYS A 28 -4.88 11.39 -11.51
C LYS A 28 -5.72 10.59 -12.52
N LEU A 29 -5.25 9.43 -12.96
CA LEU A 29 -5.92 8.65 -14.00
C LEU A 29 -7.21 7.97 -13.52
N LEU A 30 -7.14 7.25 -12.39
CA LEU A 30 -8.29 6.61 -11.76
C LEU A 30 -8.27 6.90 -10.25
N PRO A 31 -8.90 7.99 -9.78
CA PRO A 31 -8.75 8.41 -8.38
C PRO A 31 -9.35 7.42 -7.37
N LEU A 32 -8.55 7.01 -6.38
CA LEU A 32 -8.99 6.28 -5.19
C LEU A 32 -8.96 7.19 -3.95
N CYS A 33 -9.92 6.99 -3.04
CA CYS A 33 -10.00 7.76 -1.80
C CYS A 33 -8.76 7.61 -0.91
N ARG A 34 -8.09 6.44 -0.95
CA ARG A 34 -6.85 6.19 -0.20
C ARG A 34 -5.60 6.20 -1.09
N GLY A 35 -5.75 6.61 -2.35
CA GLY A 35 -4.67 6.69 -3.33
C GLY A 35 -4.02 5.34 -3.67
N TYR A 36 -2.81 5.46 -4.22
CA TYR A 36 -2.01 4.34 -4.69
C TYR A 36 -0.64 4.32 -4.01
N ILE A 37 -0.10 3.13 -3.83
CA ILE A 37 1.24 2.89 -3.30
C ILE A 37 1.95 1.90 -4.23
N GLY A 38 3.07 2.33 -4.81
CA GLY A 38 3.95 1.49 -5.60
C GLY A 38 4.88 0.66 -4.71
N VAL A 39 5.07 -0.61 -5.05
CA VAL A 39 6.04 -1.50 -4.40
C VAL A 39 6.87 -2.26 -5.43
N VAL A 40 8.12 -2.57 -5.09
CA VAL A 40 9.02 -3.37 -5.92
C VAL A 40 9.43 -4.61 -5.14
N ASN A 41 9.01 -5.77 -5.64
CA ASN A 41 9.23 -7.05 -5.00
C ASN A 41 10.49 -7.73 -5.55
N ARG A 42 10.88 -8.84 -4.93
CA ARG A 42 11.92 -9.72 -5.49
C ARG A 42 11.44 -10.34 -6.81
N SER A 43 12.29 -10.30 -7.81
CA SER A 43 12.10 -11.04 -9.06
C SER A 43 12.27 -12.55 -8.85
N GLN A 44 11.90 -13.37 -9.83
CA GLN A 44 12.12 -14.82 -9.76
C GLN A 44 13.62 -15.14 -9.59
N LYS A 45 14.49 -14.45 -10.34
CA LYS A 45 15.94 -14.58 -10.22
C LYS A 45 16.46 -14.21 -8.83
N ASP A 46 15.90 -13.15 -8.22
CA ASP A 46 16.24 -12.75 -6.85
C ASP A 46 15.82 -13.82 -5.84
N ILE A 47 14.69 -14.50 -6.05
CA ILE A 47 14.21 -15.59 -5.19
C ILE A 47 15.13 -16.81 -5.31
N ASP A 48 15.44 -17.22 -6.55
CA ASP A 48 16.31 -18.37 -6.82
C ASP A 48 17.73 -18.12 -6.27
N GLY A 49 18.21 -16.87 -6.36
CA GLY A 49 19.45 -16.40 -5.76
C GLY A 49 19.39 -16.13 -4.26
N LYS A 50 18.27 -16.44 -3.59
CA LYS A 50 18.03 -16.26 -2.14
C LYS A 50 18.34 -14.84 -1.64
N LYS A 51 17.99 -13.82 -2.41
CA LYS A 51 18.18 -12.42 -2.04
C LYS A 51 17.47 -12.10 -0.74
N ASP A 52 18.23 -11.55 0.20
CA ASP A 52 17.74 -11.16 1.51
C ASP A 52 16.67 -10.05 1.42
N ILE A 53 15.74 -10.05 2.38
CA ILE A 53 14.65 -9.09 2.43
C ILE A 53 15.18 -7.67 2.63
N LYS A 54 16.21 -7.46 3.47
CA LYS A 54 16.78 -6.12 3.67
C LYS A 54 17.41 -5.60 2.39
N ALA A 55 18.09 -6.47 1.64
CA ALA A 55 18.65 -6.12 0.34
C ALA A 55 17.55 -5.76 -0.68
N ALA A 56 16.41 -6.46 -0.66
CA ALA A 56 15.25 -6.12 -1.50
C ALA A 56 14.66 -4.74 -1.15
N LEU A 57 14.50 -4.43 0.14
CA LEU A 57 14.00 -3.12 0.59
C LEU A 57 14.95 -1.97 0.23
N LEU A 58 16.27 -2.19 0.32
CA LEU A 58 17.25 -1.20 -0.13
C LEU A 58 17.20 -0.99 -1.65
N ALA A 59 17.04 -2.06 -2.42
CA ALA A 59 16.88 -1.98 -3.88
C ALA A 59 15.58 -1.25 -4.26
N GLU A 60 14.47 -1.51 -3.58
CA GLU A 60 13.20 -0.81 -3.75
C GLU A 60 13.36 0.70 -3.46
N ARG A 61 13.96 1.06 -2.33
CA ARG A 61 14.20 2.48 -2.00
C ARG A 61 15.10 3.15 -3.03
N LYS A 62 16.16 2.47 -3.47
CA LYS A 62 17.05 2.97 -4.53
C LYS A 62 16.29 3.20 -5.82
N PHE A 63 15.46 2.25 -6.26
CA PHE A 63 14.63 2.36 -7.46
C PHE A 63 13.79 3.64 -7.43
N PHE A 64 13.01 3.86 -6.37
CA PHE A 64 12.17 5.06 -6.28
C PHE A 64 12.96 6.37 -6.21
N LEU A 65 14.15 6.40 -5.60
CA LEU A 65 14.99 7.60 -5.52
C LEU A 65 15.73 7.90 -6.84
N SER A 66 16.06 6.87 -7.62
CA SER A 66 16.77 7.02 -8.90
C SER A 66 15.84 7.22 -10.09
N HIS A 67 14.60 6.73 -10.03
CA HIS A 67 13.68 6.78 -11.16
C HIS A 67 13.15 8.21 -11.39
N PRO A 68 13.36 8.82 -12.57
CA PRO A 68 13.02 10.23 -12.82
C PRO A 68 11.53 10.52 -12.64
N ALA A 69 10.65 9.59 -13.04
CA ALA A 69 9.20 9.75 -12.91
C ALA A 69 8.66 9.59 -11.47
N TYR A 70 9.41 8.97 -10.55
CA TYR A 70 8.92 8.62 -9.21
C TYR A 70 9.69 9.28 -8.07
N ARG A 71 10.83 9.91 -8.34
CA ARG A 71 11.71 10.49 -7.32
C ARG A 71 11.01 11.47 -6.39
N HIS A 72 10.14 12.33 -6.89
CA HIS A 72 9.41 13.32 -6.09
C HIS A 72 8.37 12.71 -5.16
N MET A 73 7.99 11.45 -5.35
CA MET A 73 7.02 10.74 -4.53
C MET A 73 7.63 9.59 -3.72
N ALA A 74 8.95 9.41 -3.74
CA ALA A 74 9.65 8.28 -3.14
C ALA A 74 9.34 8.07 -1.63
N ASP A 75 9.01 9.13 -0.89
CA ASP A 75 8.66 9.06 0.54
C ASP A 75 7.25 8.51 0.81
N ARG A 76 6.40 8.43 -0.22
CA ARG A 76 5.05 7.85 -0.18
C ARG A 76 4.95 6.53 -0.97
N MET A 77 6.10 5.91 -1.24
CA MET A 77 6.21 4.67 -2.00
C MET A 77 6.99 3.61 -1.22
N GLY A 78 6.92 2.39 -1.73
CA GLY A 78 7.63 1.24 -1.20
C GLY A 78 6.90 0.52 -0.07
N THR A 79 7.39 -0.68 0.21
CA THR A 79 6.87 -1.61 1.21
C THR A 79 6.80 -1.00 2.61
N PRO A 80 7.80 -0.23 3.10
CA PRO A 80 7.71 0.40 4.42
C PRO A 80 6.54 1.39 4.55
N TYR A 81 6.28 2.18 3.49
CA TYR A 81 5.16 3.12 3.48
C TYR A 81 3.83 2.38 3.42
N LEU A 82 3.71 1.34 2.60
CA LEU A 82 2.53 0.49 2.54
C LEU A 82 2.20 -0.11 3.91
N GLN A 83 3.20 -0.66 4.61
CA GLN A 83 3.02 -1.21 5.95
C GLN A 83 2.49 -0.16 6.94
N LYS A 84 3.07 1.05 6.94
CA LYS A 84 2.60 2.15 7.78
C LYS A 84 1.15 2.51 7.50
N VAL A 85 0.78 2.62 6.22
CA VAL A 85 -0.58 2.96 5.81
C VAL A 85 -1.57 1.86 6.21
N LEU A 86 -1.25 0.59 5.96
CA LEU A 86 -2.12 -0.53 6.34
C LEU A 86 -2.35 -0.59 7.87
N ASN A 87 -1.29 -0.43 8.66
CA ASN A 87 -1.40 -0.36 10.12
C ASN A 87 -2.32 0.78 10.56
N GLN A 88 -2.09 1.99 10.03
CA GLN A 88 -2.92 3.16 10.34
C GLN A 88 -4.40 2.93 9.99
N GLN A 89 -4.67 2.34 8.82
CA GLN A 89 -6.03 2.08 8.37
C GLN A 89 -6.74 1.05 9.24
N LEU A 90 -6.05 -0.03 9.63
CA LEU A 90 -6.61 -1.04 10.51
C LEU A 90 -6.90 -0.45 11.91
N THR A 91 -5.95 0.28 12.48
CA THR A 91 -6.12 0.91 13.81
C THR A 91 -7.30 1.89 13.81
N ASN A 92 -7.43 2.72 12.78
CA ASN A 92 -8.56 3.65 12.67
C ASN A 92 -9.88 2.90 12.51
N HIS A 93 -9.93 1.89 11.63
CA HIS A 93 -11.15 1.13 11.41
C HIS A 93 -11.64 0.44 12.69
N ILE A 94 -10.73 -0.15 13.47
CA ILE A 94 -11.08 -0.76 14.76
C ILE A 94 -11.62 0.31 15.71
N ARG A 95 -10.92 1.45 15.86
CA ARG A 95 -11.35 2.54 16.76
C ARG A 95 -12.75 3.05 16.41
N ASP A 96 -13.03 3.24 15.13
CA ASP A 96 -14.30 3.80 14.66
C ASP A 96 -15.45 2.79 14.78
N THR A 97 -15.17 1.49 14.66
CA THR A 97 -16.19 0.42 14.64
C THR A 97 -16.52 -0.09 16.05
N LEU A 98 -15.57 -0.01 17.00
CA LEU A 98 -15.73 -0.56 18.36
C LEU A 98 -16.95 -0.03 19.13
N PRO A 99 -17.29 1.28 19.13
CA PRO A 99 -18.44 1.79 19.87
C PRO A 99 -19.76 1.18 19.38
N ALA A 100 -19.98 1.19 18.07
CA ALA A 100 -21.20 0.62 17.46
C ALA A 100 -21.27 -0.89 17.68
N PHE A 101 -20.14 -1.59 17.58
CA PHE A 101 -20.06 -3.02 17.85
C PHE A 101 -20.41 -3.35 19.32
N ARG A 102 -19.88 -2.57 20.28
CA ARG A 102 -20.22 -2.71 21.71
C ARG A 102 -21.71 -2.49 21.95
N SER A 103 -22.30 -1.42 21.42
CA SER A 103 -23.74 -1.15 21.57
C SER A 103 -24.57 -2.29 20.99
N LYS A 104 -24.18 -2.82 19.82
CA LYS A 104 -24.86 -3.96 19.21
C LYS A 104 -24.82 -5.22 20.08
N LEU A 105 -23.67 -5.54 20.68
CA LEU A 105 -23.55 -6.68 21.60
C LEU A 105 -24.43 -6.50 22.84
N GLN A 106 -24.48 -5.30 23.41
CA GLN A 106 -25.33 -5.00 24.57
C GLN A 106 -26.82 -5.16 24.23
N SER A 107 -27.26 -4.63 23.09
CA SER A 107 -28.64 -4.80 22.63
C SER A 107 -29.00 -6.26 22.36
N GLN A 108 -28.08 -7.05 21.81
CA GLN A 108 -28.32 -8.48 21.57
C GLN A 108 -28.41 -9.28 22.87
N LEU A 109 -27.58 -8.98 23.87
CA LEU A 109 -27.66 -9.62 25.18
C LEU A 109 -29.03 -9.35 25.86
N LEU A 110 -29.48 -8.09 25.85
CA LEU A 110 -30.79 -7.68 26.38
C LEU A 110 -31.98 -8.33 25.66
N SER A 111 -31.81 -8.79 24.40
CA SER A 111 -32.87 -9.47 23.66
C SER A 111 -32.96 -10.98 23.94
N ILE A 112 -31.96 -11.53 24.65
CA ILE A 112 -31.90 -12.94 25.05
C ILE A 112 -32.38 -13.12 26.50
N GLU A 113 -32.26 -12.08 27.33
CA GLU A 113 -32.89 -11.97 28.65
C GLU A 113 -34.39 -11.63 28.54
#